data_AF-A0A1E3IY30-F1
#
_entry.id   AF-A0A1E3IY30-F1
#
_cell.length_a   1.000
_cell.length_b   1.000
_cell.length_c   1.000
_cell.angle_alpha   90.00
_cell.angle_beta   90.00
_cell.angle_gamma   90.00
#
_symmetry.space_group_name_H-M   'P 1'
#
loop_
_entity.id
_entity.type
_entity.pdbx_description
1 polymer ?
#
loop_
_entity_poly.entity_id
_entity_poly.type
_entity_poly.pdbx_seq_one_letter_code
_entity_poly.pdbx_strand_id
1 'polypeptide(L)'
;MGLLVDGKPLSWEATELLAEHIWSHGITQFLKIWDRTKGRVCHEFLWGDEIEYMVAALDDKNAAINKFAFRKDIFPPKGSLDSESTADIQEMSLDKIINGDGGAFPGLMGAVEGYLRIVGADEDAMDGISKYLELIKLRAKGGLCERFAHSGHLDLITSRPAYKQDSIVSDEMNYHLIKNHP
;
A
#
# COMPACT_ATOMS: atom_id res chain seq x y z
N MET A 1 6.48 11.62 -10.08
CA MET A 1 7.24 11.69 -8.81
C MET A 1 8.72 11.84 -9.11
N GLY A 2 9.42 12.78 -8.47
CA GLY A 2 10.88 12.92 -8.57
C GLY A 2 11.59 12.11 -7.49
N LEU A 3 12.88 11.79 -7.68
CA LEU A 3 13.71 11.19 -6.63
C LEU A 3 13.83 12.15 -5.45
N LEU A 4 13.78 11.60 -4.22
CA LEU A 4 14.01 12.39 -3.01
C LEU A 4 15.41 13.01 -3.03
N VAL A 5 15.52 14.24 -2.53
CA VAL A 5 16.81 14.93 -2.38
C VAL A 5 17.52 14.39 -1.14
N ASP A 6 18.80 14.04 -1.28
CA ASP A 6 19.62 13.54 -0.18
C ASP A 6 19.84 14.63 0.89
N GLY A 7 19.75 14.25 2.16
CA GLY A 7 19.82 15.16 3.29
C GLY A 7 20.11 14.41 4.59
N LYS A 8 20.75 15.09 5.54
CA LYS A 8 21.08 14.50 6.85
C LYS A 8 19.83 14.52 7.76
N PRO A 9 19.21 13.37 8.09
CA PRO A 9 18.09 13.35 9.01
C PRO A 9 18.58 13.73 10.42
N LEU A 10 17.75 14.48 11.15
CA LEU A 10 17.98 14.79 12.55
C LEU A 10 17.42 13.67 13.43
N SER A 11 18.05 13.44 14.59
CA SER A 11 17.48 12.55 15.60
C SER A 11 16.21 13.14 16.21
N TRP A 12 15.40 12.29 16.85
CA TRP A 12 14.19 12.76 17.54
C TRP A 12 14.50 13.85 18.58
N GLU A 13 15.49 13.61 19.45
CA GLU A 13 15.92 14.56 20.48
C GLU A 13 16.31 15.94 19.91
N ALA A 14 17.04 15.96 18.79
CA ALA A 14 17.42 17.21 18.14
C ALA A 14 16.24 17.89 17.42
N THR A 15 15.28 17.09 16.91
CA THR A 15 14.10 17.59 16.20
C THR A 15 13.08 18.19 17.17
N GLU A 16 12.92 17.59 18.35
CA GLU A 16 12.01 18.07 19.40
C GLU A 16 12.35 19.50 19.83
N LEU A 17 13.64 19.81 20.00
CA LEU A 17 14.11 21.17 20.32
C LEU A 17 13.78 22.19 19.22
N LEU A 18 13.59 21.74 17.97
CA LEU A 18 13.28 22.57 16.81
C LEU A 18 11.79 22.54 16.46
N ALA A 19 10.96 21.78 17.18
CA ALA A 19 9.56 21.56 16.82
C ALA A 19 8.77 22.88 16.73
N GLU A 20 8.95 23.79 17.69
CA GLU A 20 8.29 25.10 17.68
C GLU A 20 8.71 25.97 16.48
N HIS A 21 9.99 25.90 16.10
CA HIS A 21 10.51 26.58 14.92
C HIS A 21 9.91 26.00 13.64
N ILE A 22 9.88 24.66 13.50
CA ILE A 22 9.30 23.97 12.34
C ILE A 22 7.81 24.30 12.21
N TRP A 23 7.08 24.30 13.32
CA TRP A 23 5.65 24.59 13.33
C TRP A 23 5.35 26.04 12.90
N SER A 24 6.03 27.02 13.51
CA SER A 24 5.84 28.45 13.17
C SER A 24 6.22 28.75 11.71
N HIS A 25 7.29 28.14 11.20
CA HIS A 25 7.70 28.29 9.81
C HIS A 25 6.75 27.56 8.86
N GLY A 26 6.25 26.39 9.23
CA GLY A 26 5.25 25.62 8.49
C GLY A 26 3.96 26.40 8.30
N ILE A 27 3.43 27.03 9.37
CA ILE A 27 2.25 27.91 9.28
C ILE A 27 2.53 29.09 8.36
N THR A 28 3.68 29.72 8.49
CA THR A 28 4.06 30.86 7.65
C THR A 28 4.13 30.46 6.17
N GLN A 29 4.69 29.28 5.85
CA GLN A 29 4.74 28.75 4.49
C GLN A 29 3.34 28.44 3.97
N PHE A 30 2.51 27.80 4.79
CA PHE A 30 1.12 27.49 4.46
C PHE A 30 0.31 28.75 4.11
N LEU A 31 0.36 29.78 4.97
CA LEU A 31 -0.34 31.05 4.73
C LEU A 31 0.14 31.74 3.45
N LYS A 32 1.45 31.76 3.19
CA LYS A 32 2.02 32.31 1.94
C LYS A 32 1.56 31.54 0.71
N ILE A 33 1.48 30.21 0.79
CA ILE A 33 0.97 29.37 -0.30
C ILE A 33 -0.51 29.68 -0.51
N TRP A 34 -1.32 29.68 0.55
CA TRP A 34 -2.75 29.99 0.51
C TRP A 34 -3.03 31.36 -0.13
N ASP A 35 -2.36 32.42 0.34
CA ASP A 35 -2.55 33.76 -0.21
C ASP A 35 -2.21 33.84 -1.71
N ARG A 36 -1.22 33.05 -2.15
CA ARG A 36 -0.82 32.94 -3.56
C ARG A 36 -1.78 32.10 -4.40
N THR A 37 -2.48 31.12 -3.82
CA THR A 37 -3.28 30.15 -4.57
C THR A 37 -4.79 30.30 -4.44
N LYS A 38 -5.29 31.01 -3.42
CA LYS A 38 -6.73 31.14 -3.12
C LYS A 38 -7.58 31.72 -4.26
N GLY A 39 -6.97 32.49 -5.16
CA GLY A 39 -7.64 33.08 -6.33
C GLY A 39 -7.49 32.26 -7.62
N ARG A 40 -6.91 31.07 -7.57
CA ARG A 40 -6.69 30.26 -8.78
C ARG A 40 -8.00 29.69 -9.28
N VAL A 41 -8.28 29.94 -10.55
CA VAL A 41 -9.35 29.27 -11.30
C VAL A 41 -8.69 28.17 -12.12
N CYS A 42 -9.05 26.92 -11.85
CA CYS A 42 -8.52 25.78 -12.58
C CYS A 42 -9.38 25.57 -13.83
N HIS A 43 -8.84 25.87 -15.01
CA HIS A 43 -9.55 25.72 -16.28
C HIS A 43 -9.45 24.31 -16.87
N GLU A 44 -8.53 23.49 -16.36
CA GLU A 44 -8.29 22.12 -16.79
C GLU A 44 -8.45 21.16 -15.60
N PHE A 45 -9.14 20.04 -15.83
CA PHE A 45 -9.32 18.98 -14.85
C PHE A 45 -8.13 18.02 -14.92
N LEU A 46 -7.10 18.31 -14.11
CA LEU A 46 -5.94 17.44 -13.95
C LEU A 46 -6.23 16.39 -12.88
N TRP A 47 -5.95 15.12 -13.19
CA TRP A 47 -6.05 14.00 -12.25
C TRP A 47 -4.85 13.08 -12.43
N GLY A 48 -4.55 12.29 -11.39
CA GLY A 48 -3.51 11.28 -11.39
C GLY A 48 -3.79 10.25 -10.31
N ASP A 49 -3.22 9.06 -10.48
CA ASP A 49 -3.28 7.96 -9.51
C ASP A 49 -1.87 7.75 -8.90
N GLU A 50 -1.82 7.37 -7.62
CA GLU A 50 -0.58 7.06 -6.90
C GLU A 50 -0.58 5.59 -6.48
N ILE A 51 0.29 4.80 -7.11
CA ILE A 51 0.40 3.36 -6.88
C ILE A 51 1.74 3.06 -6.20
N GLU A 52 1.67 2.36 -5.06
CA GLU A 52 2.84 1.86 -4.33
C GLU A 52 3.06 0.37 -4.59
N TYR A 53 4.32 -0.03 -4.82
CA TYR A 53 4.69 -1.42 -5.08
C TYR A 53 5.65 -1.93 -4.00
N MET A 54 5.43 -3.18 -3.55
CA MET A 54 6.42 -3.94 -2.80
C MET A 54 7.01 -5.00 -3.73
N VAL A 55 8.32 -4.93 -4.01
CA VAL A 55 9.01 -5.96 -4.79
C VAL A 55 9.39 -7.10 -3.86
N ALA A 56 8.77 -8.27 -4.04
CA ALA A 56 9.10 -9.49 -3.30
C ALA A 56 9.84 -10.47 -4.22
N ALA A 57 10.94 -11.05 -3.72
CA ALA A 57 11.62 -12.15 -4.40
C ALA A 57 10.83 -13.44 -4.14
N LEU A 58 10.43 -14.13 -5.22
CA LEU A 58 9.79 -15.45 -5.14
C LEU A 58 10.86 -16.54 -5.16
N ASP A 59 10.81 -17.46 -4.20
CA ASP A 59 11.54 -18.73 -4.27
C ASP A 59 10.72 -19.72 -5.12
N ASP A 60 11.23 -20.07 -6.31
CA ASP A 60 10.58 -20.98 -7.27
C ASP A 60 10.25 -22.36 -6.67
N LYS A 61 10.90 -22.75 -5.56
CA LYS A 61 10.64 -24.02 -4.87
C LYS A 61 9.56 -23.93 -3.79
N ASN A 62 9.22 -22.72 -3.35
CA ASN A 62 8.24 -22.43 -2.30
C ASN A 62 7.31 -21.28 -2.72
N ALA A 63 6.82 -21.32 -3.96
CA ALA A 63 6.05 -20.27 -4.62
C ALA A 63 4.75 -19.79 -3.89
N ALA A 64 4.41 -20.35 -2.73
CA ALA A 64 3.17 -20.08 -2.02
C ALA A 64 3.32 -19.33 -0.68
N ILE A 65 4.53 -19.16 -0.12
CA ILE A 65 4.65 -18.60 1.24
C ILE A 65 5.84 -17.65 1.37
N ASN A 66 5.77 -16.51 0.69
CA ASN A 66 6.61 -15.37 1.05
C ASN A 66 6.15 -14.86 2.43
N LYS A 67 7.05 -14.92 3.42
CA LYS A 67 6.80 -14.42 4.76
C LYS A 67 7.33 -13.00 4.89
N PHE A 68 6.55 -12.13 5.48
CA PHE A 68 6.88 -10.75 5.77
C PHE A 68 7.04 -10.58 7.28
N ALA A 69 8.04 -9.80 7.69
CA ALA A 69 8.21 -9.41 9.08
C ALA A 69 7.10 -8.39 9.45
N PHE A 70 6.12 -8.84 10.23
CA PHE A 70 4.92 -8.06 10.57
C PHE A 70 4.66 -8.07 12.08
N ARG A 71 4.01 -7.02 12.60
CA ARG A 71 3.71 -6.93 14.04
C ARG A 71 2.63 -7.95 14.43
N LYS A 72 2.90 -8.73 15.47
CA LYS A 72 1.98 -9.73 16.02
C LYS A 72 0.72 -9.10 16.61
N ASP A 73 0.86 -7.93 17.23
CA ASP A 73 -0.26 -7.16 17.77
C ASP A 73 -0.43 -5.84 16.99
N ILE A 74 -1.55 -5.72 16.29
CA ILE A 74 -1.93 -4.52 15.52
C ILE A 74 -2.79 -3.55 16.33
N PHE A 75 -3.29 -3.98 17.49
CA PHE A 75 -4.05 -3.13 18.40
C PHE A 75 -3.20 -2.78 19.62
N PRO A 76 -3.27 -1.53 20.11
CA PRO A 76 -2.61 -1.19 21.35
C PRO A 76 -3.14 -2.09 22.49
N PRO A 77 -2.27 -2.51 23.44
CA PRO A 77 -2.73 -3.21 24.62
C PRO A 77 -3.81 -2.37 25.33
N LYS A 78 -4.88 -3.03 25.79
CA LYS A 78 -5.97 -2.36 26.52
C LYS A 78 -5.40 -1.67 27.76
N GLY A 79 -5.19 -0.35 27.69
CA GLY A 79 -4.86 0.50 28.84
C GLY A 79 -3.50 1.19 28.87
N SER A 80 -2.64 1.09 27.86
CA SER A 80 -1.39 1.88 27.81
C SER A 80 -1.16 2.52 26.44
N LEU A 81 -1.13 3.85 26.41
CA LEU A 81 -0.71 4.64 25.25
C LEU A 81 0.81 4.61 25.03
N ASP A 82 1.58 4.22 26.05
CA ASP A 82 3.04 4.51 26.13
C ASP A 82 3.93 3.29 26.39
N SER A 83 3.43 2.07 26.27
CA SER A 83 4.34 0.92 26.39
C SER A 83 5.03 0.68 25.06
N GLU A 84 6.31 1.05 24.97
CA GLU A 84 7.30 0.42 24.09
C GLU A 84 7.38 -1.08 24.43
N SER A 85 6.31 -1.84 24.18
CA SER A 85 6.42 -3.27 24.05
C SER A 85 7.31 -3.46 22.83
N THR A 86 8.46 -4.10 23.02
CA THR A 86 9.27 -4.66 21.95
C THR A 86 8.30 -5.21 20.92
N ALA A 87 8.16 -4.53 19.77
CA ALA A 87 7.13 -4.91 18.82
C ALA A 87 7.45 -6.35 18.45
N ASP A 88 6.61 -7.29 18.89
CA ASP A 88 6.79 -8.71 18.62
C ASP A 88 6.59 -8.88 17.12
N ILE A 89 7.66 -8.69 16.36
CA ILE A 89 7.67 -8.84 14.91
C ILE A 89 7.78 -10.34 14.63
N GLN A 90 6.81 -10.85 13.88
CA GLN A 90 6.74 -12.24 13.46
C GLN A 90 6.71 -12.32 11.93
N GLU A 91 7.37 -13.33 11.38
CA GLU A 91 7.25 -13.68 9.98
C GLU A 91 5.87 -14.29 9.67
N MET A 92 5.09 -13.65 8.80
CA MET A 92 3.72 -14.03 8.46
C MET A 92 3.49 -13.95 6.95
N SER A 93 2.66 -14.83 6.38
CA SER A 93 2.26 -14.73 4.97
C SER A 93 1.33 -13.54 4.75
N LEU A 94 1.23 -13.07 3.50
CA LEU A 94 0.31 -11.99 3.13
C LEU A 94 -1.15 -12.34 3.47
N ASP A 95 -1.56 -13.59 3.23
CA ASP A 95 -2.87 -14.11 3.62
C ASP A 95 -3.10 -13.96 5.12
N LYS A 96 -2.13 -14.35 5.95
CA LYS A 96 -2.24 -14.24 7.41
C LYS A 96 -2.27 -12.78 7.89
N ILE A 97 -1.53 -11.88 7.23
CA ILE A 97 -1.49 -10.44 7.56
C ILE A 97 -2.84 -9.78 7.25
N ILE A 98 -3.40 -10.06 6.08
CA ILE A 98 -4.65 -9.44 5.62
C ILE A 98 -5.87 -10.11 6.25
N ASN A 99 -6.00 -11.43 6.09
CA ASN A 99 -7.19 -12.19 6.47
C ASN A 99 -7.15 -12.71 7.91
N GLY A 100 -6.00 -12.67 8.56
CA GLY A 100 -5.82 -13.22 9.90
C GLY A 100 -5.55 -14.73 9.91
N ASP A 101 -5.49 -15.32 11.09
CA ASP A 101 -5.36 -16.77 11.28
C ASP A 101 -6.68 -17.47 11.68
N GLY A 102 -7.79 -16.73 11.70
CA GLY A 102 -9.09 -17.22 12.14
C GLY A 102 -9.20 -17.46 13.65
N GLY A 103 -8.17 -17.08 14.42
CA GLY A 103 -8.10 -17.30 15.86
C GLY A 103 -7.65 -16.04 16.59
N ALA A 104 -6.38 -16.03 17.02
CA ALA A 104 -5.84 -14.99 17.88
C ALA A 104 -5.48 -13.71 17.12
N PHE A 105 -5.10 -13.81 15.85
CA PHE A 105 -4.73 -12.68 15.01
C PHE A 105 -5.86 -12.38 14.00
N PRO A 106 -6.62 -11.29 14.21
CA PRO A 106 -7.77 -10.97 13.34
C PRO A 106 -7.37 -10.47 11.94
N GLY A 107 -6.10 -10.12 11.72
CA GLY A 107 -5.63 -9.51 10.48
C GLY A 107 -6.11 -8.06 10.30
N LEU A 108 -5.60 -7.40 9.26
CA LEU A 108 -6.02 -6.05 8.89
C LEU A 108 -7.51 -6.02 8.51
N MET A 109 -8.01 -7.09 7.89
CA MET A 109 -9.40 -7.20 7.50
C MET A 109 -10.34 -7.26 8.71
N GLY A 110 -9.96 -8.01 9.76
CA GLY A 110 -10.74 -8.02 11.01
C GLY A 110 -10.75 -6.65 11.70
N ALA A 111 -9.69 -5.84 11.55
CA ALA A 111 -9.68 -4.47 12.04
C ALA A 111 -10.65 -3.56 11.27
N VAL A 112 -10.67 -3.68 9.93
CA VAL A 112 -11.61 -2.94 9.07
C VAL A 112 -13.05 -3.34 9.36
N GLU A 113 -13.36 -4.64 9.46
CA GLU A 113 -14.69 -5.13 9.80
C GLU A 113 -15.14 -4.67 11.20
N GLY A 114 -14.21 -4.65 12.16
CA GLY A 114 -14.45 -4.10 13.50
C GLY A 114 -14.80 -2.60 13.47
N TYR A 115 -14.07 -1.83 12.67
CA TYR A 115 -14.33 -0.39 12.50
C TYR A 115 -15.68 -0.12 11.82
N LEU A 116 -15.99 -0.84 10.74
CA LEU A 116 -17.27 -0.71 10.02
C LEU A 116 -18.48 -0.99 10.93
N ARG A 117 -18.34 -1.95 11.85
CA ARG A 117 -19.35 -2.25 12.86
C ARG A 117 -19.53 -1.11 13.87
N ILE A 118 -18.45 -0.45 14.29
CA ILE A 118 -18.49 0.67 15.24
C ILE A 118 -19.12 1.90 14.60
N VAL A 119 -18.76 2.20 13.34
CA VAL A 119 -19.29 3.35 12.60
C VAL A 119 -20.77 3.17 12.27
N GLY A 120 -21.26 1.93 12.23
CA GLY A 120 -22.66 1.65 11.90
C GLY A 120 -22.96 1.96 10.44
N ALA A 121 -22.11 1.50 9.53
CA ALA A 121 -22.29 1.71 8.10
C ALA A 121 -23.62 1.11 7.60
N ASP A 122 -24.28 1.84 6.71
CA ASP A 122 -25.56 1.46 6.10
C ASP A 122 -25.41 0.22 5.20
N GLU A 123 -26.49 -0.54 4.98
CA GLU A 123 -26.47 -1.79 4.21
C GLU A 123 -25.98 -1.56 2.77
N ASP A 124 -26.40 -0.48 2.12
CA ASP A 124 -25.97 -0.13 0.76
C ASP A 124 -24.47 0.19 0.68
N ALA A 125 -23.94 0.88 1.69
CA ALA A 125 -22.51 1.19 1.78
C ALA A 125 -21.70 -0.09 2.06
N MET A 126 -22.21 -0.97 2.91
CA MET A 126 -21.62 -2.26 3.20
C MET A 126 -21.58 -3.16 1.97
N ASP A 127 -22.62 -3.16 1.13
CA ASP A 127 -22.68 -3.99 -0.08
C ASP A 127 -21.71 -3.48 -1.17
N GLY A 128 -21.56 -2.16 -1.28
CA GLY A 128 -20.55 -1.54 -2.13
C GLY A 128 -19.12 -1.86 -1.69
N ILE A 129 -18.82 -1.70 -0.40
CA ILE A 129 -17.49 -1.91 0.17
C ILE A 129 -17.13 -3.41 0.19
N SER A 130 -18.09 -4.29 0.45
CA SER A 130 -17.89 -5.75 0.50
C SER A 130 -17.20 -6.30 -0.74
N LYS A 131 -17.54 -5.80 -1.94
CA LYS A 131 -16.92 -6.22 -3.20
C LYS A 131 -15.43 -5.90 -3.25
N TYR A 132 -15.04 -4.72 -2.76
CA TYR A 132 -13.64 -4.32 -2.68
C TYR A 132 -12.89 -5.09 -1.61
N LEU A 133 -13.51 -5.31 -0.45
CA LEU A 133 -12.90 -6.10 0.63
C LEU A 133 -12.69 -7.54 0.20
N GLU A 134 -13.66 -8.15 -0.49
CA GLU A 134 -13.55 -9.50 -1.04
C GLU A 134 -12.41 -9.61 -2.06
N LEU A 135 -12.27 -8.62 -2.95
CA LEU A 135 -11.15 -8.53 -3.89
C LEU A 135 -9.79 -8.52 -3.15
N ILE A 136 -9.67 -7.75 -2.08
CA ILE A 136 -8.45 -7.68 -1.25
C ILE A 136 -8.20 -9.02 -0.54
N LYS A 137 -9.23 -9.62 0.07
CA LYS A 137 -9.15 -10.93 0.74
C LYS A 137 -8.64 -12.01 -0.22
N LEU A 138 -9.22 -12.06 -1.42
CA LEU A 138 -8.89 -13.07 -2.43
C LEU A 138 -7.50 -12.86 -3.04
N ARG A 139 -7.05 -11.62 -3.21
CA ARG A 139 -5.68 -11.31 -3.65
C ARG A 139 -4.65 -11.74 -2.60
N ALA A 140 -4.89 -11.42 -1.33
CA ALA A 140 -3.99 -11.80 -0.24
C ALA A 140 -3.87 -13.32 -0.06
N LYS A 141 -4.98 -14.04 -0.30
CA LYS A 141 -5.04 -15.50 -0.29
C LYS A 141 -4.33 -16.15 -1.49
N GLY A 142 -3.97 -15.38 -2.51
CA GLY A 142 -3.47 -15.89 -3.80
C GLY A 142 -4.56 -16.57 -4.65
N GLY A 143 -5.83 -16.44 -4.27
CA GLY A 143 -6.98 -16.99 -5.00
C GLY A 143 -7.36 -16.18 -6.24
N LEU A 144 -7.01 -14.89 -6.26
CA LEU A 144 -6.98 -14.07 -7.46
C LEU A 144 -5.52 -13.84 -7.84
N CYS A 145 -5.10 -14.44 -8.96
CA CYS A 145 -3.80 -14.21 -9.57
C CYS A 145 -3.50 -12.71 -9.60
N GLU A 146 -2.36 -12.29 -9.03
CA GLU A 146 -1.91 -10.91 -9.13
C GLU A 146 -1.81 -10.52 -10.61
N ARG A 147 -2.57 -9.50 -11.02
CA ARG A 147 -2.75 -9.09 -12.42
C ARG A 147 -1.40 -8.92 -13.17
N PHE A 148 -0.35 -8.59 -12.42
CA PHE A 148 0.99 -8.32 -12.95
C PHE A 148 1.99 -9.47 -12.79
N ALA A 149 2.06 -10.13 -11.62
CA ALA A 149 3.13 -11.09 -11.32
C ALA A 149 2.86 -12.52 -11.82
N HIS A 150 1.57 -12.92 -11.92
CA HIS A 150 1.17 -14.27 -12.31
C HIS A 150 -0.04 -14.31 -13.24
N SER A 151 -0.76 -13.20 -13.42
CA SER A 151 -1.85 -13.11 -14.41
C SER A 151 -1.28 -12.65 -15.74
N GLY A 152 -0.74 -13.57 -16.53
CA GLY A 152 -0.74 -13.45 -17.97
C GLY A 152 0.08 -12.33 -18.62
N HIS A 153 0.49 -11.24 -17.97
CA HIS A 153 1.25 -10.15 -18.59
C HIS A 153 2.72 -10.49 -18.70
N LEU A 154 3.33 -10.88 -17.57
CA LEU A 154 4.67 -11.42 -17.60
C LEU A 154 4.69 -12.66 -18.48
N ASP A 155 3.73 -13.58 -18.36
CA ASP A 155 3.61 -14.72 -19.27
C ASP A 155 3.41 -14.31 -20.73
N LEU A 156 2.63 -13.27 -21.04
CA LEU A 156 2.41 -12.74 -22.39
C LEU A 156 3.65 -12.03 -22.94
N ILE A 157 4.51 -11.52 -22.07
CA ILE A 157 5.81 -10.92 -22.44
C ILE A 157 6.84 -12.05 -22.62
N THR A 158 6.96 -12.97 -21.65
CA THR A 158 7.96 -14.03 -21.59
C THR A 158 7.71 -15.16 -22.58
N SER A 159 6.46 -15.41 -22.96
CA SER A 159 6.08 -16.39 -24.00
C SER A 159 6.33 -15.89 -25.42
N ARG A 160 6.65 -14.60 -25.62
CA ARG A 160 6.85 -14.05 -26.96
C ARG A 160 8.22 -14.40 -27.53
N PRO A 161 8.28 -14.81 -28.81
CA PRO A 161 9.56 -15.03 -29.49
C PRO A 161 10.48 -13.81 -29.54
N ALA A 162 9.91 -12.61 -29.50
CA ALA A 162 10.65 -11.35 -29.58
C ALA A 162 11.31 -10.94 -28.25
N TYR A 163 10.89 -11.51 -27.13
CA TYR A 163 11.44 -11.17 -25.81
C TYR A 163 12.71 -11.97 -25.53
N LYS A 164 13.81 -11.26 -25.26
CA LYS A 164 15.14 -11.85 -25.14
C LYS A 164 15.52 -12.23 -23.71
N GLN A 165 14.55 -12.26 -22.78
CA GLN A 165 14.81 -12.44 -21.35
C GLN A 165 15.78 -11.39 -20.78
N ASP A 166 15.82 -10.22 -21.42
CA ASP A 166 16.71 -9.09 -21.10
C ASP A 166 16.02 -8.03 -20.23
N SER A 167 14.80 -8.30 -19.76
CA SER A 167 13.96 -7.35 -19.00
C SER A 167 13.64 -6.06 -19.77
N ILE A 168 13.78 -6.05 -21.10
CA ILE A 168 13.44 -4.92 -21.96
C ILE A 168 12.14 -5.21 -22.70
N VAL A 169 11.17 -4.30 -22.59
CA VAL A 169 9.89 -4.38 -23.30
C VAL A 169 9.92 -3.40 -24.47
N SER A 170 9.85 -3.90 -25.70
CA SER A 170 9.82 -3.06 -26.90
C SER A 170 8.46 -2.40 -27.12
N ASP A 171 8.41 -1.33 -27.94
CA ASP A 171 7.17 -0.60 -28.27
C ASP A 171 6.09 -1.52 -28.87
N GLU A 172 6.50 -2.51 -29.68
CA GLU A 172 5.59 -3.51 -30.25
C GLU A 172 4.99 -4.42 -29.16
N MET A 173 5.82 -4.87 -28.22
CA MET A 173 5.35 -5.66 -27.07
C MET A 173 4.40 -4.85 -26.20
N ASN A 174 4.70 -3.57 -25.98
CA ASN A 174 3.86 -2.64 -25.23
C ASN A 174 2.51 -2.40 -25.92
N TYR A 175 2.50 -2.15 -27.23
CA TYR A 175 1.27 -1.96 -28.01
C TYR A 175 0.33 -3.17 -27.88
N HIS A 176 0.87 -4.37 -27.96
CA HIS A 176 0.08 -5.58 -27.83
C HIS A 176 -0.36 -5.89 -26.40
N LEU A 177 0.42 -5.49 -25.38
CA LEU A 177 -0.02 -5.55 -23.99
C LEU A 177 -1.28 -4.71 -23.83
N ILE A 178 -1.24 -3.45 -24.29
CA ILE A 178 -2.37 -2.51 -24.19
C ILE A 178 -3.58 -3.00 -25.00
N LYS A 179 -3.36 -3.54 -26.22
CA LYS A 179 -4.45 -3.98 -27.10
C LYS A 179 -5.17 -5.25 -26.61
N ASN A 180 -4.49 -6.14 -25.90
CA ASN A 180 -5.06 -7.40 -25.42
C ASN A 180 -5.62 -7.31 -23.99
N HIS A 181 -5.70 -6.11 -23.42
CA HIS A 181 -6.41 -5.87 -22.16
C HIS A 181 -7.93 -5.88 -22.39
N PRO A 182 -8.70 -6.76 -21.72
CA PRO A 182 -10.13 -6.59 -21.57
C PRO A 182 -10.46 -5.48 -20.57
#